data_AF-A0A811RRG9-F1
#
_entry.id   AF-A0A811RRG9-F1
#
_cell.length_a   1.000
_cell.length_b   1.000
_cell.length_c   1.000
_cell.angle_alpha   90.00
_cell.angle_beta   90.00
_cell.angle_gamma   90.00
#
_symmetry.space_group_name_H-M   'P 1'
#
loop_
_entity.id
_entity.type
_entity.pdbx_description
1 polymer ?
#
loop_
_entity_poly.entity_id
_entity_poly.type
_entity_poly.pdbx_seq_one_letter_code
_entity_poly.pdbx_strand_id
1 'polypeptide(L)'
;MEANGSQEQLPPRNLSVVDHESLQQPSDAKNTGGWITFPFLAVAMLGLGVARGGATSNFVVYLVKKYNVQRVDAAQISSIALGCLSLAPVGGAIVADAFFGCYPVVAVAMVFSVLALVMFTLTASLNVLRPASCQPSAAGPCEQASTGQMAALYAAVFMLCLSAGGARFNQATLGASQFDAAADRDVLFNWYFIFFYASSVIGSTVIVYVQDNVSWGLGYAISGAASLAGLVMLLVGTPYYRRPGARGSPFTGLARVAVAAARKWKVNLDTSEELRFYHGTRSSNRDGNVISDTTSLATPSDSFRYENDAFEHLA
;
A
#
# COMPACT_ATOMS: atom_id res chain seq x y z
N MET A 1 78.69 10.06 -7.39
CA MET A 1 77.89 11.05 -8.13
C MET A 1 77.66 10.42 -9.49
N GLU A 2 76.49 9.97 -9.92
CA GLU A 2 75.08 10.19 -9.56
C GLU A 2 74.34 8.87 -9.91
N ALA A 3 73.51 8.35 -8.98
CA ALA A 3 72.05 8.31 -9.05
C ALA A 3 71.45 7.26 -10.01
N ASN A 4 71.09 6.13 -9.39
CA ASN A 4 70.14 5.11 -9.84
C ASN A 4 68.70 5.66 -9.75
N GLY A 5 67.80 5.29 -10.66
CA GLY A 5 66.41 5.75 -10.61
C GLY A 5 65.51 5.19 -11.71
N SER A 6 65.11 3.94 -11.58
CA SER A 6 64.07 3.29 -12.38
C SER A 6 62.71 3.96 -12.14
N GLN A 7 61.99 4.30 -13.21
CA GLN A 7 60.60 4.76 -13.16
C GLN A 7 59.66 3.62 -12.74
N GLU A 8 59.09 3.69 -11.54
CA GLU A 8 57.84 3.00 -11.19
C GLU A 8 56.66 3.97 -11.33
N GLN A 9 55.72 3.65 -12.22
CA GLN A 9 54.42 4.30 -12.29
C GLN A 9 53.53 3.75 -11.17
N LEU A 10 53.20 4.59 -10.19
CA LEU A 10 52.17 4.30 -9.19
C LEU A 10 50.80 4.10 -9.87
N PRO A 11 50.03 3.04 -9.55
CA PRO A 11 48.66 2.91 -10.03
C PRO A 11 47.75 3.93 -9.31
N PRO A 12 46.64 4.36 -9.95
CA PRO A 12 45.72 5.28 -9.32
C PRO A 12 45.09 4.61 -8.10
N ARG A 13 45.26 5.28 -6.94
CA ARG A 13 44.65 4.89 -5.67
C ARG A 13 43.14 5.17 -5.78
N ASN A 14 42.40 4.19 -6.28
CA ASN A 14 40.94 4.19 -6.16
C ASN A 14 40.62 4.15 -4.66
N LEU A 15 40.19 5.30 -4.13
CA LEU A 15 39.55 5.38 -2.84
C LEU A 15 38.17 4.71 -3.01
N SER A 16 38.14 3.39 -2.93
CA SER A 16 36.88 2.67 -2.77
C SER A 16 36.26 3.20 -1.48
N VAL A 17 35.19 3.97 -1.64
CA VAL A 17 34.21 4.20 -0.59
C VAL A 17 33.94 2.83 0.02
N VAL A 18 34.35 2.68 1.28
CA VAL A 18 34.03 1.49 2.05
C VAL A 18 32.54 1.58 2.30
N ASP A 19 31.77 0.91 1.44
CA ASP A 19 30.34 0.70 1.64
C ASP A 19 30.15 -0.07 2.95
N HIS A 20 29.86 0.68 4.01
CA HIS A 20 29.63 0.18 5.35
C HIS A 20 28.32 -0.64 5.47
N GLU A 21 27.57 -0.82 4.38
CA GLU A 21 26.34 -1.62 4.33
C GLU A 21 26.54 -3.12 4.09
N SER A 22 27.77 -3.59 3.90
CA SER A 22 28.03 -5.02 3.60
C SER A 22 28.31 -5.90 4.82
N LEU A 23 28.19 -5.38 6.04
CA LEU A 23 28.34 -6.15 7.28
C LEU A 23 27.02 -6.25 8.05
N GLN A 24 26.06 -6.98 7.48
CA GLN A 24 24.98 -7.56 8.27
C GLN A 24 24.92 -9.07 8.03
N GLN A 25 25.66 -9.76 8.90
CA GLN A 25 25.59 -11.16 9.35
C GLN A 25 25.02 -12.24 8.40
N PRO A 26 25.75 -13.37 8.21
CA PRO A 26 25.18 -14.57 7.63
C PRO A 26 24.24 -15.20 8.67
N SER A 27 22.98 -14.79 8.65
CA SER A 27 21.92 -15.62 9.21
C SER A 27 21.69 -16.75 8.24
N ASP A 28 21.69 -18.00 8.71
CA ASP A 28 21.46 -19.22 7.94
C ASP A 28 20.36 -19.01 6.88
N ALA A 29 20.80 -18.68 5.65
CA ALA A 29 19.91 -18.16 4.62
C ALA A 29 19.15 -19.33 4.03
N LYS A 30 18.04 -19.70 4.67
CA LYS A 30 16.98 -20.43 4.00
C LYS A 30 16.63 -19.59 2.77
N ASN A 31 16.89 -20.11 1.57
CA ASN A 31 16.60 -19.45 0.29
C ASN A 31 15.11 -19.07 0.23
N THR A 32 14.77 -17.87 0.70
CA THR A 32 13.41 -17.31 0.72
C THR A 32 13.33 -16.17 -0.30
N GLY A 33 12.20 -16.06 -0.97
CA GLY A 33 12.00 -15.19 -2.13
C GLY A 33 12.25 -15.90 -3.47
N GLY A 34 12.28 -15.11 -4.54
CA GLY A 34 12.48 -15.57 -5.91
C GLY A 34 11.22 -16.13 -6.58
N TRP A 35 11.41 -16.72 -7.76
CA TRP A 35 10.33 -17.16 -8.65
C TRP A 35 9.41 -18.25 -8.08
N ILE A 36 9.83 -18.97 -7.04
CA ILE A 36 8.97 -19.93 -6.32
C ILE A 36 7.75 -19.25 -5.68
N THR A 37 7.86 -17.97 -5.35
CA THR A 37 6.79 -17.17 -4.73
C THR A 37 5.75 -16.68 -5.75
N PHE A 38 6.13 -16.61 -7.02
CA PHE A 38 5.32 -16.05 -8.11
C PHE A 38 3.94 -16.70 -8.27
N PRO A 39 3.77 -18.04 -8.35
CA PRO A 39 2.45 -18.63 -8.52
C PRO A 39 1.50 -18.33 -7.34
N PHE A 40 2.02 -18.32 -6.11
CA PHE A 40 1.23 -17.98 -4.92
C PHE A 40 0.74 -16.54 -4.96
N LEU A 41 1.63 -15.61 -5.33
CA LEU A 41 1.29 -14.19 -5.50
C LEU A 41 0.31 -13.98 -6.66
N ALA A 42 0.49 -14.68 -7.78
CA ALA A 42 -0.38 -14.59 -8.94
C ALA A 42 -1.83 -14.97 -8.58
N VAL A 43 -2.03 -16.09 -7.87
CA VAL A 43 -3.37 -16.51 -7.45
C VAL A 43 -3.96 -15.55 -6.41
N ALA A 44 -3.15 -15.04 -5.47
CA ALA A 44 -3.59 -14.03 -4.52
C ALA A 44 -4.02 -12.71 -5.19
N MET A 45 -3.27 -12.25 -6.20
CA MET A 45 -3.58 -11.04 -6.98
C MET A 45 -4.84 -11.23 -7.82
N LEU A 46 -4.94 -12.33 -8.55
CA LEU A 46 -6.11 -12.66 -9.36
C LEU A 46 -7.36 -12.82 -8.48
N GLY A 47 -7.27 -13.57 -7.38
CA GLY A 47 -8.36 -13.78 -6.43
C GLY A 47 -8.89 -12.47 -5.87
N LEU A 48 -8.01 -11.58 -5.40
CA LEU A 48 -8.41 -10.26 -4.92
C LEU A 48 -9.02 -9.39 -6.02
N GLY A 49 -8.43 -9.43 -7.21
CA GLY A 49 -8.87 -8.65 -8.36
C GLY A 49 -10.28 -9.02 -8.78
N VAL A 50 -10.54 -10.32 -8.94
CA VAL A 50 -11.86 -10.87 -9.28
C VAL A 50 -12.85 -10.56 -8.17
N ALA A 51 -12.45 -10.70 -6.90
CA ALA A 51 -13.30 -10.38 -5.75
C ALA A 51 -13.79 -8.93 -5.77
N ARG A 52 -12.87 -7.99 -5.99
CA ARG A 52 -13.18 -6.56 -6.08
C ARG A 52 -14.03 -6.25 -7.31
N GLY A 53 -13.61 -6.71 -8.48
CA GLY A 53 -14.34 -6.51 -9.73
C GLY A 53 -15.77 -7.04 -9.62
N GLY A 54 -15.92 -8.29 -9.17
CA GLY A 54 -17.23 -8.91 -8.94
C GLY A 54 -18.10 -8.16 -7.95
N ALA A 55 -17.53 -7.61 -6.88
CA ALA A 55 -18.29 -6.80 -5.92
C ALA A 55 -18.77 -5.45 -6.52
N THR A 56 -17.90 -4.76 -7.27
CA THR A 56 -18.13 -3.37 -7.66
C THR A 56 -18.72 -3.18 -9.06
N SER A 57 -18.39 -4.04 -10.02
CA SER A 57 -18.66 -3.80 -11.44
C SER A 57 -20.15 -3.69 -11.77
N ASN A 58 -21.01 -4.42 -11.05
CA ASN A 58 -22.46 -4.37 -11.24
C ASN A 58 -23.22 -3.81 -10.03
N PHE A 59 -22.54 -3.10 -9.14
CA PHE A 59 -23.10 -2.71 -7.85
C PHE A 59 -24.28 -1.73 -7.96
N VAL A 60 -24.24 -0.80 -8.91
CA VAL A 60 -25.36 0.11 -9.21
C VAL A 60 -26.61 -0.69 -9.58
N VAL A 61 -26.46 -1.68 -10.47
CA VAL A 61 -27.57 -2.51 -10.92
C VAL A 61 -28.11 -3.38 -9.78
N TYR A 62 -27.23 -3.86 -8.89
CA TYR A 62 -27.65 -4.56 -7.67
C TYR A 62 -28.55 -3.67 -6.80
N LEU A 63 -28.11 -2.45 -6.49
CA LEU A 63 -28.88 -1.50 -5.68
C LEU A 63 -30.27 -1.21 -6.29
N VAL A 64 -30.32 -1.02 -7.61
CA VAL A 64 -31.58 -0.73 -8.32
C VAL A 64 -32.48 -1.95 -8.39
N LYS A 65 -31.98 -3.10 -8.86
CA LYS A 65 -32.81 -4.30 -9.10
C LYS A 65 -33.16 -5.07 -7.82
N LYS A 66 -32.28 -5.03 -6.82
CA LYS A 66 -32.37 -5.89 -5.64
C LYS A 66 -32.73 -5.14 -4.37
N TYR A 67 -32.35 -3.87 -4.23
CA TYR A 67 -32.66 -3.04 -3.06
C TYR A 67 -33.70 -1.95 -3.34
N ASN A 68 -34.23 -1.88 -4.57
CA ASN A 68 -35.22 -0.88 -5.01
C ASN A 68 -34.76 0.58 -4.74
N VAL A 69 -33.45 0.83 -4.77
CA VAL A 69 -32.88 2.16 -4.60
C VAL A 69 -33.07 2.95 -5.89
N GLN A 70 -33.35 4.25 -5.78
CA GLN A 70 -33.46 5.12 -6.96
C GLN A 70 -32.13 5.15 -7.72
N ARG A 71 -32.20 5.26 -9.06
CA ARG A 71 -31.00 5.16 -9.92
C ARG A 71 -29.94 6.22 -9.60
N VAL A 72 -30.37 7.43 -9.26
CA VAL A 72 -29.47 8.55 -8.90
C VAL A 72 -28.74 8.24 -7.59
N ASP A 73 -29.48 7.85 -6.55
CA ASP A 73 -28.89 7.49 -5.25
C ASP A 73 -27.97 6.27 -5.36
N ALA A 74 -28.35 5.26 -6.14
CA ALA A 74 -27.54 4.07 -6.37
C ALA A 74 -26.19 4.39 -7.04
N ALA A 75 -26.19 5.32 -8.00
CA ALA A 75 -24.97 5.80 -8.64
C ALA A 75 -24.09 6.60 -7.67
N GLN A 76 -24.70 7.43 -6.82
CA GLN A 76 -23.99 8.20 -5.79
C GLN A 76 -23.33 7.27 -4.76
N ILE A 77 -24.07 6.31 -4.20
CA ILE A 77 -23.57 5.31 -3.26
C ILE A 77 -22.39 4.54 -3.88
N SER A 78 -22.54 4.08 -5.12
CA SER A 78 -21.49 3.33 -5.82
C SER A 78 -20.25 4.18 -6.08
N SER A 79 -20.43 5.46 -6.40
CA SER A 79 -19.32 6.40 -6.62
C SER A 79 -18.56 6.68 -5.32
N ILE A 80 -19.25 6.85 -4.20
CA ILE A 80 -18.63 6.99 -2.88
C ILE A 80 -17.83 5.73 -2.54
N ALA A 81 -18.42 4.55 -2.73
CA ALA A 81 -17.73 3.28 -2.51
C ALA A 81 -16.46 3.17 -3.36
N LEU A 82 -16.54 3.42 -4.67
CA LEU A 82 -15.37 3.40 -5.56
C LEU A 82 -14.29 4.43 -5.17
N GLY A 83 -14.70 5.60 -4.68
CA GLY A 83 -13.80 6.60 -4.11
C GLY A 83 -13.05 6.05 -2.89
N CYS A 84 -13.76 5.46 -1.93
CA CYS A 84 -13.16 4.82 -0.76
C CYS A 84 -12.19 3.68 -1.14
N LEU A 85 -12.59 2.80 -2.08
CA LEU A 85 -11.73 1.72 -2.57
C LEU A 85 -10.46 2.23 -3.27
N SER A 86 -10.50 3.42 -3.87
CA SER A 86 -9.35 4.02 -4.55
C SER A 86 -8.37 4.68 -3.59
N LEU A 87 -8.87 5.21 -2.47
CA LEU A 87 -8.06 5.84 -1.42
C LEU A 87 -7.50 4.83 -0.40
N ALA A 88 -8.22 3.74 -0.13
CA ALA A 88 -7.83 2.74 0.86
C ALA A 88 -6.39 2.19 0.67
N PRO A 89 -5.91 1.88 -0.56
CA PRO A 89 -4.53 1.44 -0.77
C PRO A 89 -3.47 2.40 -0.22
N VAL A 90 -3.73 3.71 -0.26
CA VAL A 90 -2.80 4.72 0.30
C VAL A 90 -2.72 4.58 1.81
N GLY A 91 -3.88 4.50 2.48
CA GLY A 91 -3.93 4.29 3.92
C GLY A 91 -3.29 2.96 4.34
N GLY A 92 -3.53 1.90 3.57
CA GLY A 92 -2.90 0.61 3.81
C GLY A 92 -1.39 0.62 3.61
N ALA A 93 -0.86 1.37 2.63
CA ALA A 93 0.58 1.52 2.43
C ALA A 93 1.24 2.23 3.62
N ILE A 94 0.62 3.31 4.12
CA ILE A 94 1.09 4.01 5.33
C ILE A 94 1.16 3.06 6.52
N VAL A 95 0.12 2.25 6.74
CA VAL A 95 0.08 1.27 7.85
C VAL A 95 1.15 0.18 7.68
N ALA A 96 1.36 -0.31 6.46
CA ALA A 96 2.40 -1.30 6.16
C ALA A 96 3.80 -0.73 6.43
N ASP A 97 4.09 0.46 5.92
CA ASP A 97 5.40 1.08 6.05
C ASP A 97 5.71 1.52 7.48
N ALA A 98 4.70 1.94 8.26
CA ALA A 98 4.89 2.44 9.62
C ALA A 98 5.00 1.35 10.69
N PHE A 99 4.30 0.22 10.55
CA PHE A 99 4.12 -0.71 11.67
C PHE A 99 4.44 -2.16 11.35
N PHE A 100 3.83 -2.74 10.31
CA PHE A 100 3.73 -4.20 10.19
C PHE A 100 4.49 -4.79 8.99
N GLY A 101 4.88 -3.97 8.02
CA GLY A 101 5.33 -4.42 6.70
C GLY A 101 4.16 -4.83 5.78
N CYS A 102 4.46 -5.08 4.51
CA CYS A 102 3.44 -5.35 3.48
C CYS A 102 2.70 -6.69 3.70
N TYR A 103 3.41 -7.76 4.05
CA TYR A 103 2.83 -9.10 4.15
C TYR A 103 1.60 -9.20 5.08
N PRO A 104 1.67 -8.80 6.37
CA PRO A 104 0.51 -8.90 7.25
C PRO A 104 -0.64 -7.99 6.83
N VAL A 105 -0.37 -6.80 6.28
CA VAL A 105 -1.41 -5.90 5.77
C VAL A 105 -2.15 -6.52 4.59
N VAL A 106 -1.43 -7.16 3.66
CA VAL A 106 -2.03 -7.91 2.54
C VAL A 106 -2.85 -9.09 3.06
N ALA A 107 -2.34 -9.86 4.03
CA ALA A 107 -3.03 -11.02 4.58
C ALA A 107 -4.34 -10.64 5.31
N VAL A 108 -4.32 -9.60 6.14
CA VAL A 108 -5.51 -9.08 6.82
C VAL A 108 -6.51 -8.54 5.81
N ALA A 109 -6.05 -7.83 4.78
CA ALA A 109 -6.90 -7.33 3.72
C ALA A 109 -7.60 -8.44 2.93
N MET A 110 -6.90 -9.54 2.62
CA MET A 110 -7.48 -10.74 2.02
C MET A 110 -8.60 -11.34 2.90
N VAL A 111 -8.40 -11.41 4.22
CA VAL A 111 -9.45 -11.88 5.15
C VAL A 111 -10.68 -10.99 5.09
N PHE A 112 -10.50 -9.66 5.12
CA PHE A 112 -11.62 -8.72 4.94
C PHE A 112 -12.28 -8.84 3.57
N SER A 113 -11.55 -9.19 2.51
CA SER A 113 -12.13 -9.44 1.19
C SER A 113 -13.07 -10.65 1.20
N VAL A 114 -12.65 -11.75 1.83
CA VAL A 114 -13.49 -12.95 1.98
C VAL A 114 -14.73 -12.63 2.82
N LEU A 115 -14.56 -11.96 3.96
CA LEU A 115 -15.68 -11.56 4.82
C LEU A 115 -16.67 -10.64 4.11
N ALA A 116 -16.18 -9.67 3.34
CA ALA A 116 -17.02 -8.79 2.53
C ALA A 116 -17.88 -9.60 1.55
N LEU A 117 -17.28 -10.54 0.83
CA LEU A 117 -18.02 -11.35 -0.16
C LEU A 117 -18.94 -12.40 0.46
N VAL A 118 -18.61 -12.92 1.64
CA VAL A 118 -19.56 -13.70 2.45
C VAL A 118 -20.77 -12.84 2.79
N MET A 119 -20.56 -11.61 3.28
CA MET A 119 -21.66 -10.69 3.58
C MET A 119 -22.48 -10.33 2.34
N PHE A 120 -21.85 -10.01 1.19
CA PHE A 120 -22.57 -9.78 -0.07
C PHE A 120 -23.37 -11.01 -0.54
N THR A 121 -22.84 -12.21 -0.33
CA THR A 121 -23.53 -13.45 -0.67
C THR A 121 -24.74 -13.66 0.24
N LEU A 122 -24.60 -13.40 1.54
CA LEU A 122 -25.69 -13.48 2.51
C LEU A 122 -26.79 -12.45 2.19
N THR A 123 -26.43 -11.20 1.88
CA THR A 123 -27.40 -10.18 1.48
C THR A 123 -28.13 -10.52 0.18
N ALA A 124 -27.47 -11.21 -0.75
CA ALA A 124 -28.08 -11.65 -2.00
C ALA A 124 -28.95 -12.91 -1.86
N SER A 125 -28.64 -13.80 -0.91
CA SER A 125 -29.25 -15.13 -0.79
C SER A 125 -30.33 -15.22 0.28
N LEU A 126 -30.25 -14.41 1.34
CA LEU A 126 -31.22 -14.42 2.44
C LEU A 126 -32.30 -13.36 2.21
N ASN A 127 -33.55 -13.82 2.11
CA ASN A 127 -34.71 -12.94 1.94
C ASN A 127 -34.96 -12.00 3.15
N VAL A 128 -34.37 -12.28 4.32
CA VAL A 128 -34.45 -11.39 5.49
C VAL A 128 -33.56 -10.15 5.32
N LEU A 129 -32.42 -10.30 4.63
CA LEU A 129 -31.42 -9.25 4.44
C LEU A 129 -31.68 -8.38 3.19
N ARG A 130 -32.82 -8.57 2.52
CA ARG A 130 -33.15 -7.90 1.27
C ARG A 130 -34.66 -7.66 1.14
N PRO A 131 -35.11 -6.55 0.54
CA PRO A 131 -36.54 -6.31 0.35
C PRO A 131 -37.20 -7.38 -0.54
N ALA A 132 -38.49 -7.58 -0.32
CA ALA A 132 -39.29 -8.55 -1.07
C ALA A 132 -39.21 -8.28 -2.58
N SER A 133 -39.24 -9.36 -3.37
CA SER A 133 -39.17 -9.26 -4.83
C SER A 133 -40.42 -8.55 -5.35
N CYS A 134 -40.23 -7.36 -5.94
CA CYS A 134 -41.31 -6.57 -6.51
C CYS A 134 -41.08 -6.39 -8.01
N GLN A 135 -42.15 -6.57 -8.80
CA GLN A 135 -42.17 -6.21 -10.22
C GLN A 135 -42.90 -4.86 -10.37
N PRO A 136 -42.25 -3.83 -10.95
CA PRO A 136 -42.81 -2.48 -11.05
C PRO A 136 -44.15 -2.39 -11.82
N SER A 137 -44.50 -3.42 -12.59
CA SER A 137 -45.61 -3.36 -13.55
C SER A 137 -46.94 -3.95 -13.05
N ALA A 138 -47.00 -4.57 -11.86
CA ALA A 138 -48.20 -5.30 -11.42
C ALA A 138 -48.82 -4.89 -10.08
N ALA A 139 -48.08 -4.21 -9.17
CA ALA A 139 -48.52 -4.07 -7.77
C ALA A 139 -48.28 -2.68 -7.12
N GLY A 140 -47.93 -1.64 -7.89
CA GLY A 140 -47.61 -0.31 -7.35
C GLY A 140 -46.10 -0.09 -7.09
N PRO A 141 -45.71 1.05 -6.50
CA PRO A 141 -44.30 1.35 -6.23
C PRO A 141 -43.71 0.35 -5.23
N CYS A 142 -42.56 -0.22 -5.57
CA CYS A 142 -41.89 -1.21 -4.74
C CYS A 142 -41.45 -0.61 -3.40
N GLU A 143 -41.67 -1.36 -2.32
CA GLU A 143 -41.19 -0.98 -0.99
C GLU A 143 -39.66 -0.88 -0.98
N GLN A 144 -39.15 0.22 -0.44
CA GLN A 144 -37.72 0.44 -0.32
C GLN A 144 -37.09 -0.49 0.72
N ALA A 145 -35.79 -0.76 0.58
CA ALA A 145 -35.07 -1.57 1.53
C ALA A 145 -35.15 -1.00 2.95
N SER A 146 -35.40 -1.88 3.93
CA SER A 146 -35.39 -1.51 5.35
C SER A 146 -34.00 -1.02 5.77
N THR A 147 -33.93 -0.14 6.77
CA THR A 147 -32.68 0.39 7.34
C THR A 147 -31.72 -0.73 7.74
N GLY A 148 -32.22 -1.84 8.31
CA GLY A 148 -31.37 -2.98 8.68
C GLY A 148 -30.74 -3.70 7.47
N GLN A 149 -31.48 -3.80 6.36
CA GLN A 149 -31.02 -4.43 5.12
C GLN A 149 -29.94 -3.59 4.44
N MET A 150 -30.14 -2.27 4.42
CA MET A 150 -29.14 -1.31 3.94
C MET A 150 -27.90 -1.28 4.84
N ALA A 151 -28.07 -1.35 6.16
CA ALA A 151 -26.94 -1.40 7.10
C ALA A 151 -26.05 -2.64 6.88
N ALA A 152 -26.66 -3.81 6.65
CA ALA A 152 -25.91 -5.03 6.32
C ALA A 152 -25.13 -4.88 5.00
N LEU A 153 -25.74 -4.26 3.98
CA LEU A 153 -25.07 -4.00 2.72
C LEU A 153 -23.90 -3.02 2.87
N TYR A 154 -24.08 -1.94 3.63
CA TYR A 154 -23.01 -0.97 3.90
C TYR A 154 -21.89 -1.56 4.75
N ALA A 155 -22.18 -2.48 5.66
CA ALA A 155 -21.15 -3.24 6.37
C ALA A 155 -20.30 -4.08 5.39
N ALA A 156 -20.93 -4.73 4.39
CA ALA A 156 -20.22 -5.47 3.36
C ALA A 156 -19.32 -4.55 2.50
N VAL A 157 -19.84 -3.39 2.09
CA VAL A 157 -19.06 -2.37 1.36
C VAL A 157 -17.89 -1.86 2.20
N PHE A 158 -18.11 -1.61 3.50
CA PHE A 158 -17.05 -1.17 4.41
C PHE A 158 -15.94 -2.21 4.56
N MET A 159 -16.28 -3.49 4.73
CA MET A 159 -15.29 -4.59 4.74
C MET A 159 -14.53 -4.66 3.41
N LEU A 160 -15.21 -4.43 2.28
CA LEU A 160 -14.56 -4.37 0.98
C LEU A 160 -13.58 -3.19 0.89
N CYS A 161 -13.92 -2.01 1.42
CA CYS A 161 -13.01 -0.87 1.52
C CYS A 161 -11.76 -1.20 2.38
N LEU A 162 -11.93 -1.86 3.52
CA LEU A 162 -10.81 -2.32 4.35
C LEU A 162 -9.91 -3.30 3.58
N SER A 163 -10.50 -4.21 2.81
CA SER A 163 -9.76 -5.14 1.96
C SER A 163 -8.96 -4.45 0.85
N ALA A 164 -9.39 -3.27 0.40
CA ALA A 164 -8.66 -2.52 -0.61
C ALA A 164 -7.35 -1.92 -0.06
N GLY A 165 -7.20 -1.78 1.27
CA GLY A 165 -5.97 -1.26 1.88
C GLY A 165 -4.73 -2.13 1.64
N GLY A 166 -4.88 -3.45 1.67
CA GLY A 166 -3.77 -4.37 1.34
C GLY A 166 -3.60 -4.64 -0.15
N ALA A 167 -4.38 -4.01 -1.02
CA ALA A 167 -4.26 -4.18 -2.46
C ALA A 167 -3.21 -3.23 -3.08
N ARG A 168 -3.07 -3.29 -4.41
CA ARG A 168 -2.26 -2.37 -5.21
C ARG A 168 -0.83 -2.20 -4.67
N PHE A 169 -0.54 -1.08 -4.01
CA PHE A 169 0.79 -0.72 -3.52
C PHE A 169 1.38 -1.81 -2.62
N ASN A 170 0.62 -2.29 -1.64
CA ASN A 170 1.10 -3.32 -0.71
C ASN A 170 1.34 -4.67 -1.40
N GLN A 171 0.50 -5.05 -2.37
CA GLN A 171 0.70 -6.27 -3.15
C GLN A 171 1.89 -6.18 -4.12
N ALA A 172 2.05 -5.03 -4.77
CA ALA A 172 3.18 -4.77 -5.67
C ALA A 172 4.50 -4.76 -4.89
N THR A 173 4.56 -4.06 -3.74
CA THR A 173 5.74 -4.03 -2.87
C THR A 173 6.02 -5.41 -2.27
N LEU A 174 4.99 -6.16 -1.85
CA LEU A 174 5.17 -7.54 -1.39
C LEU A 174 5.80 -8.42 -2.49
N GLY A 175 5.33 -8.30 -3.74
CA GLY A 175 5.91 -9.03 -4.85
C GLY A 175 7.35 -8.60 -5.16
N ALA A 176 7.58 -7.29 -5.26
CA ALA A 176 8.90 -6.75 -5.58
C ALA A 176 9.96 -7.12 -4.52
N SER A 177 9.55 -7.21 -3.25
CA SER A 177 10.45 -7.62 -2.16
C SER A 177 10.92 -9.07 -2.24
N GLN A 178 10.36 -9.89 -3.14
CA GLN A 178 10.82 -11.25 -3.37
C GLN A 178 12.08 -11.33 -4.23
N PHE A 179 12.45 -10.25 -4.94
CA PHE A 179 13.55 -10.25 -5.91
C PHE A 179 14.59 -9.16 -5.59
N ASP A 180 15.86 -9.49 -5.72
CA ASP A 180 16.97 -8.54 -5.54
C ASP A 180 17.34 -7.84 -6.85
N ALA A 181 17.36 -8.57 -7.96
CA ALA A 181 17.71 -8.04 -9.28
C ALA A 181 16.59 -7.16 -9.84
N ALA A 182 16.97 -6.00 -10.41
CA ALA A 182 16.03 -5.07 -11.05
C ALA A 182 15.31 -5.72 -12.24
N ALA A 183 16.02 -6.48 -13.08
CA ALA A 183 15.42 -7.16 -14.24
C ALA A 183 14.29 -8.13 -13.84
N ASP A 184 14.44 -8.88 -12.75
CA ASP A 184 13.38 -9.77 -12.26
C ASP A 184 12.17 -8.99 -11.73
N ARG A 185 12.41 -7.83 -11.07
CA ARG A 185 11.33 -6.93 -10.62
C ARG A 185 10.54 -6.39 -11.81
N ASP A 186 11.19 -6.00 -12.89
CA ASP A 186 10.51 -5.50 -14.09
C ASP A 186 9.60 -6.57 -14.72
N VAL A 187 10.07 -7.82 -14.82
CA VAL A 187 9.26 -8.94 -15.32
C VAL A 187 8.07 -9.21 -14.39
N LEU A 188 8.28 -9.16 -13.08
CA LEU A 188 7.20 -9.28 -12.10
C LEU A 188 6.17 -8.15 -12.26
N PHE A 189 6.60 -6.90 -12.42
CA PHE A 189 5.70 -5.76 -12.60
C PHE A 189 4.85 -5.91 -13.87
N ASN A 190 5.44 -6.39 -14.97
CA ASN A 190 4.68 -6.71 -16.18
C ASN A 190 3.59 -7.75 -15.92
N TRP A 191 3.93 -8.86 -15.25
CA TRP A 191 2.95 -9.88 -14.87
C TRP A 191 1.89 -9.38 -13.89
N TYR A 192 2.28 -8.53 -12.94
CA TYR A 192 1.36 -7.88 -12.01
C TYR A 192 0.27 -7.11 -12.76
N PHE A 193 0.63 -6.31 -13.77
CA PHE A 193 -0.35 -5.58 -14.58
C PHE A 193 -1.22 -6.53 -15.42
N ILE A 194 -0.63 -7.60 -15.98
CA ILE A 194 -1.40 -8.63 -16.69
C ILE A 194 -2.48 -9.22 -15.77
N PHE A 195 -2.13 -9.65 -14.55
CA PHE A 195 -3.09 -10.20 -13.59
C PHE A 195 -4.11 -9.14 -13.13
N PHE A 196 -3.69 -7.90 -12.93
CA PHE A 196 -4.57 -6.81 -12.54
C PHE A 196 -5.65 -6.53 -13.59
N TYR A 197 -5.27 -6.45 -14.87
CA TYR A 197 -6.22 -6.23 -15.95
C TYR A 197 -7.05 -7.49 -16.26
N ALA A 198 -6.44 -8.68 -16.26
CA ALA A 198 -7.16 -9.93 -16.49
C ALA A 198 -8.27 -10.15 -15.45
N SER A 199 -7.96 -9.98 -14.16
CA SER A 199 -8.95 -10.08 -13.09
C SER A 199 -10.03 -9.01 -13.19
N SER A 200 -9.70 -7.80 -13.63
CA SER A 200 -10.68 -6.73 -13.87
C SER A 200 -11.64 -7.08 -15.00
N VAL A 201 -11.14 -7.64 -16.12
CA VAL A 201 -11.96 -8.11 -17.24
C VAL A 201 -12.87 -9.25 -16.80
N ILE A 202 -12.35 -10.25 -16.08
CA ILE A 202 -13.15 -11.37 -15.56
C ILE A 202 -14.26 -10.85 -14.63
N GLY A 203 -13.94 -9.93 -13.73
CA GLY A 203 -14.88 -9.33 -12.80
C GLY A 203 -15.98 -8.51 -13.49
N SER A 204 -15.64 -7.76 -14.54
CA SER A 204 -16.58 -6.90 -15.27
C SER A 204 -17.40 -7.63 -16.35
N THR A 205 -17.01 -8.84 -16.74
CA THR A 205 -17.69 -9.61 -17.79
C THR A 205 -18.31 -10.89 -17.25
N VAL A 206 -17.48 -11.88 -16.88
CA VAL A 206 -17.94 -13.22 -16.45
C VAL A 206 -18.77 -13.12 -15.18
N ILE A 207 -18.28 -12.41 -14.17
CA ILE A 207 -19.01 -12.30 -12.90
C ILE A 207 -20.31 -11.50 -13.07
N VAL A 208 -20.27 -10.38 -13.83
CA VAL A 208 -21.47 -9.60 -14.14
C VAL A 208 -22.51 -10.45 -14.88
N TYR A 209 -22.08 -11.26 -15.85
CA TYR A 209 -22.96 -12.18 -16.55
C TYR A 209 -23.66 -13.16 -15.60
N VAL A 210 -22.92 -13.77 -14.67
CA VAL A 210 -23.48 -14.68 -13.66
C VAL A 210 -24.45 -13.93 -12.74
N GLN A 211 -24.12 -12.72 -12.30
CA GLN A 211 -24.96 -11.91 -11.42
C GLN A 211 -26.30 -11.55 -12.06
N ASP A 212 -26.29 -11.13 -13.33
CA ASP A 212 -27.50 -10.68 -14.02
C ASP A 212 -28.35 -11.81 -14.58
N ASN A 213 -27.74 -12.88 -15.11
CA ASN A 213 -28.45 -13.93 -15.84
C ASN A 213 -28.70 -15.20 -15.02
N VAL A 214 -27.88 -15.48 -14.01
CA VAL A 214 -27.99 -16.72 -13.21
C VAL A 214 -28.48 -16.42 -11.79
N SER A 215 -27.65 -15.77 -10.98
CA SER A 215 -28.00 -15.36 -9.61
C SER A 215 -26.94 -14.44 -9.03
N TRP A 216 -27.39 -13.39 -8.35
CA TRP A 216 -26.54 -12.49 -7.57
C TRP A 216 -25.79 -13.22 -6.45
N GLY A 217 -26.46 -14.14 -5.76
CA GLY A 217 -25.84 -14.93 -4.70
C GLY A 217 -24.70 -15.79 -5.24
N LEU A 218 -24.90 -16.45 -6.38
CA LEU A 218 -23.84 -17.24 -7.03
C LEU A 218 -22.69 -16.37 -7.53
N GLY A 219 -22.96 -15.21 -8.13
CA GLY A 219 -21.92 -14.29 -8.60
C GLY A 219 -21.00 -13.81 -7.47
N TYR A 220 -21.58 -13.42 -6.32
CA TYR A 220 -20.81 -13.05 -5.14
C TYR A 220 -20.10 -14.24 -4.49
N ALA A 221 -20.74 -15.42 -4.45
CA ALA A 221 -20.13 -16.63 -3.91
C ALA A 221 -18.91 -17.09 -4.71
N ILE A 222 -18.99 -17.08 -6.06
CA ILE A 222 -17.86 -17.42 -6.94
C ILE A 222 -16.72 -16.42 -6.75
N SER A 223 -17.04 -15.13 -6.67
CA SER A 223 -16.03 -14.09 -6.36
C SER A 223 -15.39 -14.34 -4.98
N GLY A 224 -16.19 -14.78 -4.00
CA GLY A 224 -15.74 -15.09 -2.64
C GLY A 224 -14.81 -16.31 -2.62
N ALA A 225 -15.15 -17.35 -3.38
CA ALA A 225 -14.32 -18.54 -3.55
C ALA A 225 -12.98 -18.20 -4.22
N ALA A 226 -12.97 -17.32 -5.21
CA ALA A 226 -11.73 -16.83 -5.83
C ALA A 226 -10.87 -16.04 -4.82
N SER A 227 -11.47 -15.17 -4.01
CA SER A 227 -10.77 -14.47 -2.93
C SER A 227 -10.19 -15.44 -1.88
N LEU A 228 -10.98 -16.45 -1.49
CA LEU A 228 -10.57 -17.47 -0.53
C LEU A 228 -9.41 -18.31 -1.06
N ALA A 229 -9.45 -18.72 -2.33
CA ALA A 229 -8.34 -19.40 -2.98
C ALA A 229 -7.07 -18.53 -2.98
N GLY A 230 -7.22 -17.23 -3.25
CA GLY A 230 -6.13 -16.25 -3.16
C GLY A 230 -5.54 -16.16 -1.74
N LEU A 231 -6.38 -16.06 -0.72
CA LEU A 231 -5.96 -16.05 0.69
C LEU A 231 -5.22 -17.35 1.05
N VAL A 232 -5.76 -18.51 0.70
CA VAL A 232 -5.13 -19.80 0.97
C VAL A 232 -3.77 -19.89 0.29
N MET A 233 -3.65 -19.48 -0.97
CA MET A 233 -2.36 -19.47 -1.67
C MET A 233 -1.36 -18.50 -1.06
N LEU A 234 -1.80 -17.33 -0.61
CA LEU A 234 -0.95 -16.41 0.14
C LEU A 234 -0.42 -17.07 1.42
N LEU A 235 -1.28 -17.74 2.19
CA LEU A 235 -0.90 -18.40 3.43
C LEU A 235 -0.01 -19.63 3.20
N VAL A 236 -0.28 -20.42 2.18
CA VAL A 236 0.58 -21.56 1.77
C VAL A 236 1.95 -21.08 1.30
N GLY A 237 2.02 -19.90 0.67
CA GLY A 237 3.27 -19.25 0.25
C GLY A 237 4.12 -18.69 1.41
N THR A 238 3.56 -18.51 2.61
CA THR A 238 4.21 -17.91 3.79
C THR A 238 5.66 -18.36 4.03
N PRO A 239 6.01 -19.67 4.08
CA PRO A 239 7.37 -20.10 4.37
C PRO A 239 8.37 -19.76 3.24
N TYR A 240 7.89 -19.47 2.04
CA TYR A 240 8.71 -19.14 0.88
C TYR A 240 8.91 -17.63 0.72
N TYR A 241 8.03 -16.79 1.27
CA TYR A 241 8.15 -15.35 1.13
C TYR A 241 9.29 -14.75 1.94
N ARG A 242 10.07 -13.91 1.28
CA ARG A 242 10.94 -12.94 1.94
C ARG A 242 10.10 -11.81 2.51
N ARG A 243 10.25 -11.53 3.80
CA ARG A 243 9.40 -10.58 4.54
C ARG A 243 10.28 -9.53 5.21
N PRO A 244 10.68 -8.48 4.48
CA PRO A 244 11.41 -7.36 5.09
C PRO A 244 10.53 -6.65 6.14
N GLY A 245 11.14 -6.19 7.22
CA GLY A 245 10.47 -5.41 8.25
C GLY A 245 9.98 -4.04 7.74
N ALA A 246 9.14 -3.38 8.54
CA ALA A 246 8.69 -2.02 8.26
C ALA A 246 9.88 -1.05 8.24
N ARG A 247 10.03 -0.26 7.17
CA ARG A 247 11.14 0.71 6.98
C ARG A 247 10.80 2.13 7.47
N GLY A 248 9.66 2.30 8.13
CA GLY A 248 9.12 3.60 8.51
C GLY A 248 8.39 4.26 7.33
N SER A 249 7.32 5.01 7.62
CA SER A 249 6.54 5.70 6.58
C SER A 249 6.97 7.17 6.46
N PRO A 250 7.33 7.69 5.27
CA PRO A 250 7.65 9.11 5.08
C PRO A 250 6.48 10.03 5.44
N PHE A 251 5.25 9.53 5.34
CA PHE A 251 4.04 10.24 5.78
C PHE A 251 4.00 10.46 7.30
N THR A 252 4.60 9.58 8.10
CA THR A 252 4.73 9.83 9.55
C THR A 252 5.69 10.97 9.83
N GLY A 253 6.75 11.12 9.03
CA GLY A 253 7.64 12.28 9.05
C GLY A 253 6.89 13.57 8.72
N LEU A 254 6.12 13.58 7.62
CA LEU A 254 5.30 14.73 7.23
C LEU A 254 4.24 15.07 8.29
N ALA A 255 3.58 14.07 8.87
CA ALA A 255 2.61 14.28 9.95
C ALA A 255 3.28 14.84 11.21
N ARG A 256 4.49 14.37 11.57
CA ARG A 256 5.27 14.94 12.68
C ARG A 256 5.62 16.40 12.42
N VAL A 257 6.05 16.73 11.20
CA VAL A 257 6.36 18.12 10.80
C VAL A 257 5.11 18.99 10.84
N ALA A 258 3.97 18.52 10.31
CA ALA A 258 2.71 19.25 10.36
C ALA A 258 2.22 19.48 11.80
N VAL A 259 2.30 18.46 12.65
CA VAL A 259 1.96 18.56 14.08
C VAL A 259 2.93 19.50 14.80
N ALA A 260 4.23 19.44 14.52
CA ALA A 260 5.23 20.33 15.09
C ALA A 260 5.00 21.78 14.65
N ALA A 261 4.71 22.02 13.37
CA ALA A 261 4.37 23.33 12.82
C ALA A 261 3.09 23.89 13.44
N ALA A 262 2.03 23.08 13.55
CA ALA A 262 0.77 23.49 14.19
C ALA A 262 0.96 23.81 15.68
N ARG A 263 1.76 23.01 16.40
CA ARG A 263 2.09 23.27 17.81
C ARG A 263 2.95 24.53 17.99
N LYS A 264 3.84 24.81 17.05
CA LYS A 264 4.73 25.99 17.06
C LYS A 264 4.14 27.20 16.34
N TRP A 265 2.91 27.13 15.81
CA TRP A 265 2.30 28.22 15.04
C TRP A 265 2.05 29.50 15.86
N LYS A 266 2.00 29.38 17.18
CA LYS A 266 1.87 30.52 18.11
C LYS A 266 3.21 30.98 18.73
N VAL A 267 4.34 30.42 18.29
CA VAL A 267 5.65 30.93 18.71
C VAL A 267 5.87 32.23 17.96
N ASN A 268 5.70 33.36 18.65
CA ASN A 268 6.24 34.62 18.17
C ASN A 268 7.76 34.46 18.15
N LEU A 269 8.33 34.48 16.96
CA LEU A 269 9.75 34.73 16.82
C LEU A 269 9.94 36.20 17.18
N ASP A 270 10.25 36.48 18.44
CA ASP A 270 10.83 37.77 18.77
C ASP A 270 12.08 37.91 17.89
N THR A 271 12.08 38.95 17.06
CA THR A 271 13.24 39.41 16.30
C THR A 271 14.29 39.86 17.31
N SER A 272 14.93 38.91 17.98
CA SER A 272 16.10 39.13 18.82
C SER A 272 17.31 38.69 18.02
N GLU A 273 18.28 39.59 18.02
CA GLU A 273 19.44 39.70 17.15
C GLU A 273 20.14 38.37 16.84
N GLU A 274 20.57 38.24 15.57
CA GLU A 274 21.26 37.10 14.97
C GLU A 274 20.42 35.83 14.66
N LEU A 275 19.64 35.90 13.57
CA LEU A 275 19.43 34.70 12.74
C LEU A 275 20.79 34.28 12.14
N ARG A 276 21.55 33.47 12.87
CA ARG A 276 22.74 32.79 12.33
C ARG A 276 22.27 31.69 11.40
N PHE A 277 22.18 32.01 10.12
CA PHE A 277 22.16 31.00 9.08
C PHE A 277 23.50 30.24 9.13
N TYR A 278 23.45 28.92 9.27
CA TYR A 278 24.61 28.05 9.04
C TYR A 278 24.93 28.01 7.55
N HIS A 279 25.41 29.13 7.01
CA HIS A 279 26.05 29.13 5.72
C HIS A 279 27.55 29.09 5.97
N GLY A 280 28.18 27.95 5.70
CA GLY A 280 29.63 27.86 5.64
C GLY A 280 30.14 28.78 4.54
N THR A 281 30.60 29.96 4.90
CA THR A 281 31.27 30.86 3.96
C THR A 281 32.67 30.33 3.69
N ARG A 282 32.81 29.57 2.60
CA ARG A 282 34.13 29.23 2.06
C ARG A 282 34.71 30.46 1.37
N SER A 283 35.40 31.31 2.14
CA SER A 283 36.23 32.38 1.56
C SER A 283 37.53 31.76 1.05
N SER A 284 37.69 31.70 -0.27
CA SER A 284 38.95 31.35 -0.93
C SER A 284 39.69 32.64 -1.23
N ASN A 285 40.74 32.95 -0.46
CA ASN A 285 41.71 33.94 -0.90
C ASN A 285 42.85 33.25 -1.66
N ARG A 286 43.26 33.85 -2.79
CA ARG A 286 44.44 33.43 -3.56
C ARG A 286 45.68 33.79 -2.74
N ASP A 287 46.10 32.86 -1.90
CA ASP A 287 47.49 32.57 -1.53
C ASP A 287 47.40 31.47 -0.47
N GLY A 288 47.93 30.29 -0.80
CA GLY A 288 47.60 29.02 -0.16
C GLY A 288 48.12 28.83 1.26
N ASN A 289 47.58 29.57 2.23
CA ASN A 289 47.79 29.29 3.65
C ASN A 289 46.45 29.16 4.38
N VAL A 290 46.20 27.96 4.92
CA VAL A 290 45.02 27.66 5.75
C VAL A 290 45.29 28.18 7.15
N ILE A 291 44.65 29.28 7.53
CA ILE A 291 44.62 29.74 8.92
C ILE A 291 43.37 29.13 9.56
N SER A 292 43.57 28.17 10.46
CA SER A 292 42.52 27.66 11.33
C SER A 292 42.33 28.63 12.49
N ASP A 293 41.40 29.59 12.35
CA ASP A 293 40.99 30.41 13.49
C ASP A 293 40.28 29.53 14.52
N THR A 294 40.95 29.35 15.65
CA THR A 294 40.49 28.56 16.79
C THR A 294 39.62 29.45 17.67
N THR A 295 38.45 29.84 17.18
CA THR A 295 37.47 30.58 17.99
C THR A 295 36.52 29.57 18.63
N SER A 296 36.81 29.24 19.89
CA SER A 296 36.00 28.54 20.89
C SER A 296 34.73 27.84 20.37
N LEU A 297 34.80 26.50 20.30
CA LEU A 297 33.63 25.63 20.23
C LEU A 297 32.76 25.88 21.49
N ALA A 298 31.77 26.77 21.39
CA ALA A 298 30.68 26.80 22.35
C ALA A 298 29.82 25.56 22.10
N THR A 299 29.73 24.69 23.09
CA THR A 299 28.88 23.49 23.08
C THR A 299 27.45 23.87 22.68
N PRO A 300 26.83 23.16 21.71
CA PRO A 300 25.46 23.44 21.34
C PRO A 300 24.52 23.16 22.53
N SER A 301 23.61 24.09 22.78
CA SER A 301 22.56 23.95 23.79
C SER A 301 21.69 22.73 23.49
N ASP A 302 21.36 21.95 24.53
CA ASP A 302 20.65 20.66 24.52
C ASP A 302 19.23 20.68 23.91
N SER A 303 18.79 21.81 23.35
CA SER A 303 17.44 22.03 22.81
C SER A 303 17.16 21.32 21.46
N PHE A 304 18.19 20.84 20.75
CA PHE A 304 18.05 20.38 19.36
C PHE A 304 18.59 18.96 19.10
N ARG A 305 18.68 18.13 20.14
CA ARG A 305 19.13 16.73 19.99
C ARG A 305 18.21 15.87 19.10
N TYR A 306 16.94 16.26 18.96
CA TYR A 306 15.95 15.53 18.16
C TYR A 306 16.06 15.75 16.64
N GLU A 307 16.79 16.77 16.16
CA GLU A 307 16.97 16.98 14.72
C GLU A 307 18.15 16.19 14.14
N ASN A 308 19.16 15.87 14.96
CA ASN A 308 20.26 14.98 14.52
C ASN A 308 19.83 13.51 14.42
N ASP A 309 18.97 13.02 15.33
CA ASP A 309 18.42 11.65 15.25
C ASP A 309 17.51 11.43 14.03
N ALA A 310 16.93 12.49 13.47
CA ALA A 310 16.07 12.39 12.29
C ALA A 310 16.87 12.23 10.99
N PHE A 311 18.13 12.68 10.96
CA PHE A 311 19.02 12.54 9.80
C PHE A 311 19.84 11.25 9.82
N GLU A 312 20.24 10.74 10.99
CA GLU A 312 20.94 9.44 11.09
C GLU A 312 20.05 8.23 10.79
N HIS A 313 18.72 8.36 10.87
CA HIS A 313 17.79 7.30 10.48
C HIS A 313 17.32 7.37 9.01
N LEU A 314 17.89 8.28 8.21
CA LEU A 314 17.62 8.42 6.77
C LEU A 314 18.87 8.26 5.89
N ALA A 315 20.00 7.87 6.46
CA ALA A 315 21.16 7.37 5.72
C ALA A 315 21.18 5.84 5.76
#